data_AF-A0A9D9L0C5-F1
#
_entry.id   AF-A0A9D9L0C5-F1
#
_cell.length_a   1.000
_cell.length_b   1.000
_cell.length_c   1.000
_cell.angle_alpha   90.00
_cell.angle_beta   90.00
_cell.angle_gamma   90.00
#
_symmetry.space_group_name_H-M   'P 1'
#
loop_
_entity.id
_entity.type
_entity.pdbx_description
1 polymer ?
#
loop_
_entity_poly.entity_id
_entity_poly.type
_entity_poly.pdbx_seq_one_letter_code
_entity_poly.pdbx_strand_id
1 'polypeptide(L)'
;MDKARKIRKFAAWMTASLIVFSHASLYDVTEVSASSDPLSYEIEYTEKRSYHDYYDEYSSLKPASAEVLVKAQDHLKAENGVFEKKAFTDAEGVTKDALVWNSAEGTLTYKVDIPETAVYSIDLSYAPVGNATSTEFSLSIDGEVPFDSASRITLNRVWVNEKEITVNSSGNQIRPAQVQQSRWCETDLNDPDGLYNDPLLFYLEKGTHEITFEASRAFIALEYIKFHCKEAVPSYKEIKPSVSEINGTASTLIRIEGEDAAFKSDSTLYPTSDNASYLASPADPGHLVYNTIGDNNWQKAFQTITWEIPAGEIKSDGWYRLGIKARQRYMRGFNSARRISIDGEVPCSEFENVRFGYDNDWQNVIPRTDDGEDIYVYLTAGEAHTIALEAVPGDIGEPMRRLEPVVDELNEYYRRILMITGPSPDKYTDYNVDRVIPEITGDFKDISGRLKEIKKSIEDITGFTGSEAAGIERMYVILDKCTEKPARIPMYLSQLKDNIAAISSWMRDYRDQPLEIDYIEIASADAEFSPVKE
;
A
#
# COMPACT_ATOMS: atom_id res chain seq x y z
N MET A 1 8.17 -47.42 -48.31
CA MET A 1 8.70 -47.68 -46.95
C MET A 1 9.99 -46.89 -46.81
N ASP A 2 10.20 -46.23 -45.66
CA ASP A 2 11.40 -45.46 -45.30
C ASP A 2 11.46 -43.94 -45.60
N LYS A 3 10.37 -43.22 -45.27
CA LYS A 3 10.43 -41.75 -45.02
C LYS A 3 9.54 -41.24 -43.87
N ALA A 4 8.83 -42.12 -43.16
CA ALA A 4 7.90 -41.77 -42.08
C ALA A 4 8.47 -41.94 -40.66
N ARG A 5 9.77 -42.27 -40.50
CA ARG A 5 10.38 -42.58 -39.19
C ARG A 5 11.40 -41.55 -38.68
N LYS A 6 11.59 -40.42 -39.37
CA LYS A 6 12.53 -39.35 -38.96
C LYS A 6 11.91 -38.05 -38.42
N ILE A 7 10.59 -37.95 -38.30
CA ILE A 7 9.91 -36.73 -37.78
C ILE A 7 9.42 -36.88 -36.32
N ARG A 8 9.65 -38.03 -35.67
CA ARG A 8 9.22 -38.28 -34.27
C ARG A 8 10.28 -38.06 -33.18
N LYS A 9 11.35 -37.29 -33.45
CA LYS A 9 12.38 -36.94 -32.46
C LYS A 9 12.57 -35.43 -32.21
N PHE A 10 11.66 -34.59 -32.71
CA PHE A 10 11.76 -33.12 -32.54
C PHE A 10 10.58 -32.49 -31.76
N ALA A 11 9.71 -33.30 -31.16
CA ALA A 11 8.51 -32.85 -30.45
C ALA A 11 8.54 -33.18 -28.95
N ALA A 12 9.70 -33.08 -28.32
CA ALA A 12 9.89 -33.39 -26.90
C ALA A 12 10.64 -32.30 -26.10
N TRP A 13 10.81 -31.10 -26.67
CA TRP A 13 11.58 -30.01 -26.04
C TRP A 13 10.87 -28.66 -26.11
N MET A 14 9.54 -28.68 -26.01
CA MET A 14 8.75 -27.46 -25.95
C MET A 14 7.38 -27.74 -25.32
N THR A 15 7.34 -27.86 -23.99
CA THR A 15 6.13 -27.67 -23.15
C THR A 15 6.48 -28.01 -21.69
N ALA A 16 6.94 -26.99 -20.96
CA ALA A 16 6.68 -26.79 -19.52
C ALA A 16 7.31 -25.46 -19.06
N SER A 17 7.04 -24.37 -19.79
CA SER A 17 7.14 -23.02 -19.24
C SER A 17 5.75 -22.42 -19.35
N LEU A 18 4.86 -22.92 -18.50
CA LEU A 18 3.66 -22.21 -18.10
C LEU A 18 3.98 -21.64 -16.72
N ILE A 19 4.69 -20.50 -16.72
CA ILE A 19 4.67 -19.61 -15.56
C ILE A 19 3.27 -19.01 -15.59
N VAL A 20 2.35 -19.64 -14.87
CA VAL A 20 1.11 -19.01 -14.47
C VAL A 20 1.50 -18.08 -13.33
N PHE A 21 1.75 -16.80 -13.66
CA PHE A 21 1.69 -15.73 -12.67
C PHE A 21 0.23 -15.59 -12.23
N SER A 22 -0.17 -16.43 -11.28
CA SER A 22 -1.32 -16.20 -10.42
C SER A 22 -0.79 -15.96 -9.02
N HIS A 23 -1.19 -14.84 -8.40
CA HIS A 23 -0.85 -14.45 -7.05
C HIS A 23 -0.99 -15.62 -6.04
N ALA A 24 0.14 -16.23 -5.71
CA ALA A 24 0.32 -17.07 -4.53
C ALA A 24 1.74 -16.78 -4.03
N SER A 25 1.90 -15.70 -3.27
CA SER A 25 3.19 -15.07 -2.95
C SER A 25 3.94 -15.68 -1.76
N LEU A 26 3.54 -16.85 -1.26
CA LEU A 26 4.11 -17.46 -0.04
C LEU A 26 5.01 -18.68 -0.29
N TYR A 27 5.08 -19.16 -1.53
CA TYR A 27 5.81 -20.39 -1.85
C TYR A 27 6.70 -20.19 -3.09
N ASP A 28 7.99 -20.49 -2.96
CA ASP A 28 8.87 -20.71 -4.10
C ASP A 28 8.96 -22.21 -4.39
N VAL A 29 8.93 -22.60 -5.67
CA VAL A 29 9.20 -23.98 -6.08
C VAL A 29 10.67 -24.07 -6.46
N THR A 30 11.49 -24.64 -5.57
CA THR A 30 12.95 -24.61 -5.69
C THR A 30 13.51 -25.76 -6.53
N GLU A 31 12.90 -26.95 -6.51
CA GLU A 31 13.34 -28.09 -7.33
C GLU A 31 12.20 -29.07 -7.65
N VAL A 32 12.20 -29.60 -8.87
CA VAL A 32 11.37 -30.75 -9.26
C VAL A 32 12.31 -31.92 -9.46
N SER A 33 12.43 -32.79 -8.46
CA SER A 33 13.22 -34.01 -8.60
C SER A 33 12.35 -35.15 -9.14
N ALA A 34 12.86 -35.88 -10.13
CA ALA A 34 12.19 -37.05 -10.65
C ALA A 34 12.46 -38.23 -9.71
N SER A 35 11.46 -38.60 -8.91
CA SER A 35 11.50 -39.86 -8.17
C SER A 35 11.35 -41.04 -9.16
N SER A 36 11.73 -42.25 -8.71
CA SER A 36 11.63 -43.49 -9.49
C SER A 36 10.21 -44.02 -9.67
N ASP A 37 9.20 -43.33 -9.14
CA ASP A 37 7.79 -43.69 -9.27
C ASP A 37 7.05 -42.62 -10.12
N PRO A 38 6.54 -42.95 -11.33
CA PRO A 38 5.96 -41.99 -12.28
C PRO A 38 4.68 -41.27 -11.82
N LEU A 39 4.29 -41.44 -10.56
CA LEU A 39 3.15 -40.79 -9.90
C LEU A 39 3.52 -39.92 -8.68
N SER A 40 4.80 -39.81 -8.32
CA SER A 40 5.24 -38.94 -7.22
C SER A 40 6.11 -37.80 -7.73
N TYR A 41 5.52 -36.60 -7.73
CA TYR A 41 6.25 -35.35 -7.76
C TYR A 41 6.40 -34.89 -6.31
N GLU A 42 7.63 -34.87 -5.79
CA GLU A 42 7.91 -34.13 -4.55
C GLU A 42 8.09 -32.67 -4.95
N ILE A 43 7.12 -31.85 -4.58
CA ILE A 43 7.25 -30.40 -4.60
C ILE A 43 7.71 -30.02 -3.20
N GLU A 44 8.99 -29.65 -3.05
CA GLU A 44 9.44 -28.98 -1.84
C GLU A 44 8.87 -27.56 -1.84
N TYR A 45 7.95 -27.32 -0.91
CA TYR A 45 7.44 -25.98 -0.61
C TYR A 45 8.34 -25.40 0.48
N THR A 46 9.21 -24.46 0.12
CA THR A 46 9.85 -23.59 1.13
C THR A 46 8.87 -22.51 1.51
N GLU A 47 8.33 -22.60 2.72
CA GLU A 47 7.48 -21.57 3.32
C GLU A 47 8.34 -20.32 3.56
N LYS A 48 8.06 -19.24 2.82
CA LYS A 48 8.69 -17.95 3.09
C LYS A 48 8.00 -17.33 4.30
N ARG A 49 8.79 -16.89 5.28
CA ARG A 49 8.31 -16.18 6.47
C ARG A 49 7.52 -14.94 6.04
N SER A 50 6.29 -14.79 6.55
CA SER A 50 5.47 -13.61 6.28
C SER A 50 6.01 -12.38 7.00
N TYR A 51 5.76 -11.18 6.47
CA TYR A 51 6.07 -9.96 7.21
C TYR A 51 5.26 -9.84 8.52
N HIS A 52 4.05 -10.40 8.60
CA HIS A 52 3.29 -10.44 9.85
C HIS A 52 3.99 -11.21 10.96
N ASP A 53 4.47 -12.42 10.67
CA ASP A 53 5.23 -13.20 11.66
C ASP A 53 6.53 -12.51 12.05
N TYR A 54 7.16 -11.80 11.10
CA TYR A 54 8.35 -10.99 11.37
C TYR A 54 8.05 -9.81 12.29
N TYR A 55 6.99 -9.05 11.98
CA TYR A 55 6.55 -7.91 12.76
C TYR A 55 6.19 -8.31 14.19
N ASP A 56 5.43 -9.38 14.39
CA ASP A 56 5.01 -9.82 15.73
C ASP A 56 6.20 -10.26 16.60
N GLU A 57 7.24 -10.85 16.00
CA GLU A 57 8.46 -11.21 16.74
C GLU A 57 9.28 -9.98 17.15
N TYR A 58 9.46 -9.02 16.23
CA TYR A 58 10.48 -7.98 16.39
C TYR A 58 9.94 -6.60 16.78
N SER A 59 8.68 -6.26 16.49
CA SER A 59 8.12 -4.90 16.67
C SER A 59 8.18 -4.38 18.11
N SER A 60 8.16 -5.27 19.10
CA SER A 60 8.23 -4.91 20.53
C SER A 60 9.66 -4.75 21.07
N LEU A 61 10.68 -5.06 20.25
CA LEU A 61 12.07 -4.92 20.65
C LEU A 61 12.53 -3.46 20.64
N LYS A 62 13.75 -3.25 21.15
CA LYS A 62 14.34 -1.91 21.28
C LYS A 62 14.44 -1.23 19.90
N PRO A 63 13.83 -0.06 19.69
CA PRO A 63 14.06 0.73 18.49
C PRO A 63 15.48 1.30 18.46
N ALA A 64 16.00 1.55 17.25
CA ALA A 64 17.28 2.20 17.07
C ALA A 64 17.28 3.62 17.66
N SER A 65 18.37 3.97 18.34
CA SER A 65 18.63 5.30 18.89
C SER A 65 19.62 6.12 18.06
N ALA A 66 20.26 5.50 17.07
CA ALA A 66 21.22 6.13 16.18
C ALA A 66 20.86 5.83 14.71
N GLU A 67 21.02 6.85 13.88
CA GLU A 67 20.91 6.73 12.43
C GLU A 67 22.23 6.22 11.82
N VAL A 68 22.12 5.42 10.77
CA VAL A 68 23.25 4.99 9.95
C VAL A 68 22.99 5.40 8.51
N LEU A 69 23.82 6.31 7.99
CA LEU A 69 23.72 6.80 6.62
C LEU A 69 24.80 6.17 5.75
N VAL A 70 24.39 5.55 4.65
CA VAL A 70 25.26 4.94 3.64
C VAL A 70 25.09 5.68 2.33
N LYS A 71 26.15 6.28 1.81
CA LYS A 71 26.11 6.90 0.48
C LYS A 71 25.99 5.81 -0.59
N ALA A 72 25.10 5.99 -1.55
CA ALA A 72 24.88 5.02 -2.62
C ALA A 72 26.13 4.76 -3.47
N GLN A 73 27.01 5.76 -3.60
CA GLN A 73 28.28 5.60 -4.30
C GLN A 73 29.27 4.67 -3.58
N ASP A 74 29.09 4.40 -2.29
CA ASP A 74 29.99 3.58 -1.46
C ASP A 74 29.57 2.09 -1.43
N HIS A 75 29.00 1.58 -2.52
CA HIS A 75 28.67 0.16 -2.65
C HIS A 75 29.90 -0.74 -2.56
N LEU A 76 29.72 -1.92 -1.96
CA LEU A 76 30.71 -2.99 -1.90
C LEU A 76 30.81 -3.73 -3.25
N LYS A 77 29.66 -4.03 -3.85
CA LYS A 77 29.55 -4.72 -5.15
C LYS A 77 28.40 -4.14 -5.97
N ALA A 78 28.60 -4.13 -7.29
CA ALA A 78 27.59 -3.77 -8.27
C ALA A 78 27.70 -4.75 -9.46
N GLU A 79 26.67 -5.55 -9.68
CA GLU A 79 26.70 -6.68 -10.64
C GLU A 79 25.46 -6.66 -11.53
N ASN A 80 25.57 -7.20 -12.75
CA ASN A 80 24.45 -7.43 -13.68
C ASN A 80 23.56 -6.21 -13.98
N GLY A 81 24.09 -4.99 -13.86
CA GLY A 81 23.37 -3.74 -14.12
C GLY A 81 24.25 -2.66 -14.71
N VAL A 82 23.64 -1.55 -15.13
CA VAL A 82 24.32 -0.37 -15.67
C VAL A 82 24.39 0.69 -14.58
N PHE A 83 25.58 0.84 -13.98
CA PHE A 83 25.81 1.73 -12.85
C PHE A 83 26.81 2.83 -13.20
N GLU A 84 26.50 4.08 -12.83
CA GLU A 84 27.37 5.23 -13.02
C GLU A 84 27.39 6.11 -11.77
N LYS A 85 28.57 6.36 -11.20
CA LYS A 85 28.74 7.34 -10.12
C LYS A 85 28.88 8.74 -10.72
N LYS A 86 27.97 9.65 -10.38
CA LYS A 86 28.04 11.05 -10.82
C LYS A 86 27.24 11.99 -9.94
N ALA A 87 27.50 13.30 -10.07
CA ALA A 87 26.55 14.31 -9.67
C ALA A 87 25.35 14.25 -10.61
N PHE A 88 24.16 13.96 -10.07
CA PHE A 88 22.91 13.88 -10.82
C PHE A 88 22.04 15.08 -10.47
N THR A 89 21.69 15.86 -11.49
CA THR A 89 20.76 16.99 -11.39
C THR A 89 19.39 16.55 -11.85
N ASP A 90 18.39 16.73 -11.00
CA ASP A 90 17.01 16.41 -11.33
C ASP A 90 16.35 17.52 -12.17
N ALA A 91 15.06 17.39 -12.46
CA ALA A 91 14.31 18.34 -13.28
C ALA A 91 14.11 19.71 -12.63
N GLU A 92 14.31 19.82 -11.31
CA GLU A 92 14.18 21.07 -10.55
C GLU A 92 15.52 21.76 -10.32
N GLY A 93 16.61 21.18 -10.83
CA GLY A 93 17.95 21.72 -10.71
C GLY A 93 18.68 21.31 -9.42
N VAL A 94 18.08 20.44 -8.60
CA VAL A 94 18.71 19.93 -7.38
C VAL A 94 19.75 18.88 -7.77
N THR A 95 20.99 19.12 -7.37
CA THR A 95 22.14 18.26 -7.71
C THR A 95 22.63 17.52 -6.47
N LYS A 96 22.65 16.19 -6.53
CA LYS A 96 23.14 15.30 -5.47
C LYS A 96 24.18 14.32 -6.03
N ASP A 97 25.15 13.92 -5.21
CA ASP A 97 26.09 12.87 -5.56
C ASP A 97 25.39 11.51 -5.51
N ALA A 98 25.21 10.88 -6.67
CA ALA A 98 24.35 9.73 -6.82
C ALA A 98 25.05 8.54 -7.49
N LEU A 99 24.53 7.35 -7.24
CA LEU A 99 24.74 6.18 -8.08
C LEU A 99 23.53 6.04 -9.02
N VAL A 100 23.75 6.27 -10.30
CA VAL A 100 22.72 6.09 -11.32
C VAL A 100 22.69 4.65 -11.77
N TRP A 101 21.60 3.96 -11.45
CA TRP A 101 21.25 2.61 -11.88
C TRP A 101 20.30 2.70 -13.08
N ASN A 102 20.87 2.66 -14.29
CA ASN A 102 20.15 2.85 -15.55
C ASN A 102 19.90 1.53 -16.29
N SER A 103 19.39 0.54 -15.59
CA SER A 103 18.94 -0.74 -16.13
C SER A 103 17.77 -1.27 -15.31
N ALA A 104 16.98 -2.19 -15.88
CA ALA A 104 15.89 -2.84 -15.17
C ALA A 104 16.43 -3.77 -14.07
N GLU A 105 17.48 -4.51 -14.40
CA GLU A 105 18.11 -5.54 -13.57
C GLU A 105 19.45 -5.05 -13.01
N GLY A 106 19.94 -5.80 -12.01
CA GLY A 106 21.23 -5.60 -11.36
C GLY A 106 21.17 -5.88 -9.86
N THR A 107 22.34 -5.93 -9.25
CA THR A 107 22.50 -6.21 -7.83
C THR A 107 23.45 -5.19 -7.23
N LEU A 108 23.05 -4.55 -6.13
CA LEU A 108 23.88 -3.65 -5.34
C LEU A 108 24.01 -4.18 -3.92
N THR A 109 25.23 -4.44 -3.50
CA THR A 109 25.54 -4.84 -2.13
C THR A 109 26.27 -3.72 -1.42
N TYR A 110 25.82 -3.39 -0.21
CA TYR A 110 26.43 -2.43 0.68
C TYR A 110 26.92 -3.13 1.93
N LYS A 111 28.06 -2.67 2.45
CA LYS A 111 28.55 -3.06 3.77
C LYS A 111 28.14 -1.98 4.76
N VAL A 112 27.38 -2.35 5.79
CA VAL A 112 26.82 -1.41 6.76
C VAL A 112 27.27 -1.79 8.15
N ASP A 113 27.84 -0.84 8.89
CA ASP A 113 28.26 -1.04 10.28
C ASP A 113 27.16 -0.53 11.22
N ILE A 114 26.41 -1.46 11.81
CA ILE A 114 25.30 -1.20 12.72
C ILE A 114 25.83 -1.02 14.15
N PRO A 115 25.58 0.15 14.79
CA PRO A 115 26.19 0.50 16.06
C PRO A 115 25.58 -0.23 17.27
N GLU A 116 24.33 -0.68 17.16
CA GLU A 116 23.59 -1.36 18.23
C GLU A 116 22.59 -2.37 17.68
N THR A 117 22.32 -3.42 18.45
CA THR A 117 21.26 -4.38 18.14
C THR A 117 19.90 -3.74 18.40
N ALA A 118 19.11 -3.51 17.37
CA ALA A 118 17.84 -2.81 17.45
C ALA A 118 16.97 -3.07 16.21
N VAL A 119 15.74 -2.56 16.26
CA VAL A 119 14.84 -2.50 15.11
C VAL A 119 15.04 -1.17 14.38
N TYR A 120 15.21 -1.26 13.06
CA TYR A 120 15.42 -0.15 12.14
C TYR A 120 14.33 -0.11 11.08
N SER A 121 14.07 1.08 10.55
CA SER A 121 13.44 1.32 9.25
C SER A 121 14.52 1.75 8.26
N ILE A 122 14.25 1.57 6.97
CA ILE A 122 15.17 1.92 5.89
C ILE A 122 14.51 2.98 5.02
N ASP A 123 15.16 4.13 4.89
CA ASP A 123 14.76 5.24 4.03
C ASP A 123 15.77 5.40 2.88
N LEU A 124 15.26 5.76 1.71
CA LEU A 124 16.02 5.96 0.49
C LEU A 124 15.78 7.37 -0.05
N SER A 125 16.86 8.11 -0.32
CA SER A 125 16.81 9.29 -1.18
C SER A 125 17.17 8.89 -2.62
N TYR A 126 16.22 9.03 -3.53
CA TYR A 126 16.35 8.63 -4.92
C TYR A 126 15.61 9.57 -5.88
N ALA A 127 15.94 9.49 -7.17
CA ALA A 127 15.19 10.13 -8.24
C ALA A 127 14.95 9.09 -9.36
N PRO A 128 13.74 9.01 -9.92
CA PRO A 128 13.47 8.11 -11.04
C PRO A 128 14.25 8.58 -12.28
N VAL A 129 14.90 7.64 -12.98
CA VAL A 129 15.56 7.87 -14.26
C VAL A 129 15.00 6.94 -15.32
N GLY A 130 15.35 7.13 -16.60
CA GLY A 130 14.92 6.23 -17.68
C GLY A 130 13.39 6.09 -17.76
N ASN A 131 12.95 4.99 -18.39
CA ASN A 131 11.54 4.68 -18.58
C ASN A 131 11.20 3.36 -17.87
N ALA A 132 10.38 3.44 -16.82
CA ALA A 132 9.79 2.29 -16.14
C ALA A 132 8.42 2.67 -15.59
N THR A 133 7.52 1.70 -15.46
CA THR A 133 6.20 1.92 -14.85
C THR A 133 6.27 1.94 -13.32
N SER A 134 7.21 1.22 -12.74
CA SER A 134 7.47 1.09 -11.30
C SER A 134 8.96 0.83 -11.06
N THR A 135 9.42 1.09 -9.85
CA THR A 135 10.74 0.64 -9.38
C THR A 135 10.54 -0.50 -8.38
N GLU A 136 11.11 -1.68 -8.64
CA GLU A 136 10.91 -2.92 -7.87
C GLU A 136 12.25 -3.63 -7.61
N PHE A 137 12.49 -4.00 -6.35
CA PHE A 137 13.64 -4.79 -5.93
C PHE A 137 13.34 -5.69 -4.75
N SER A 138 14.12 -6.77 -4.63
CA SER A 138 14.26 -7.53 -3.40
C SER A 138 15.35 -6.92 -2.52
N LEU A 139 15.18 -7.03 -1.21
CA LEU A 139 16.15 -6.67 -0.19
C LEU A 139 16.52 -7.93 0.60
N SER A 140 17.82 -8.19 0.73
CA SER A 140 18.36 -9.23 1.59
C SER A 140 19.38 -8.66 2.57
N ILE A 141 19.43 -9.28 3.75
CA ILE A 141 20.36 -8.97 4.84
C ILE A 141 21.21 -10.23 5.04
N ASP A 142 22.53 -10.09 4.92
CA ASP A 142 23.49 -11.20 5.01
C ASP A 142 23.17 -12.40 4.09
N GLY A 143 22.59 -12.11 2.93
CA GLY A 143 22.24 -13.11 1.91
C GLY A 143 20.87 -13.75 2.06
N GLU A 144 20.09 -13.39 3.08
CA GLU A 144 18.74 -13.90 3.30
C GLU A 144 17.69 -12.80 3.15
N VAL A 145 16.58 -13.12 2.48
CA VAL A 145 15.41 -12.23 2.43
C VAL A 145 14.65 -12.40 3.76
N PRO A 146 14.54 -11.35 4.59
CA PRO A 146 14.08 -11.50 5.99
C PRO A 146 12.61 -11.91 6.10
N PHE A 147 11.79 -11.52 5.14
CA PHE A 147 10.37 -11.83 5.03
C PHE A 147 9.89 -11.64 3.59
N ASP A 148 8.75 -12.22 3.25
CA ASP A 148 8.23 -12.27 1.88
C ASP A 148 8.05 -10.89 1.22
N SER A 149 7.50 -9.88 1.90
CA SER A 149 7.34 -8.51 1.37
C SER A 149 8.68 -7.86 0.98
N ALA A 150 9.78 -8.20 1.66
CA ALA A 150 11.11 -7.69 1.32
C ALA A 150 11.60 -8.18 -0.05
N SER A 151 10.98 -9.21 -0.65
CA SER A 151 11.31 -9.66 -2.00
C SER A 151 10.73 -8.80 -3.13
N ARG A 152 9.83 -7.86 -2.81
CA ARG A 152 9.00 -7.12 -3.78
C ARG A 152 8.78 -5.66 -3.37
N ILE A 153 9.79 -5.05 -2.76
CA ILE A 153 9.75 -3.64 -2.38
C ILE A 153 9.53 -2.80 -3.64
N THR A 154 8.59 -1.86 -3.55
CA THR A 154 8.24 -0.96 -4.65
C THR A 154 8.49 0.48 -4.24
N LEU A 155 9.13 1.25 -5.13
CA LEU A 155 9.28 2.68 -4.98
C LEU A 155 8.39 3.42 -5.99
N ASN A 156 7.77 4.49 -5.50
CA ASN A 156 7.00 5.41 -6.30
C ASN A 156 7.87 6.13 -7.34
N ARG A 157 7.25 6.63 -8.40
CA ARG A 157 7.92 7.48 -9.40
C ARG A 157 7.17 8.80 -9.49
N VAL A 158 7.82 9.86 -9.95
CA VAL A 158 7.20 11.19 -10.00
C VAL A 158 6.63 11.42 -11.40
N TRP A 159 5.35 11.78 -11.47
CA TRP A 159 4.60 12.04 -12.69
C TRP A 159 3.96 13.42 -12.65
N VAL A 160 3.96 14.09 -13.80
CA VAL A 160 3.33 15.39 -14.00
C VAL A 160 2.50 15.40 -15.28
N ASN A 161 1.60 16.39 -15.39
CA ASN A 161 0.93 16.67 -16.64
C ASN A 161 1.96 17.19 -17.66
N GLU A 162 2.01 16.64 -18.88
CA GLU A 162 2.93 17.11 -19.94
C GLU A 162 2.70 18.59 -20.28
N LYS A 163 1.47 19.06 -20.11
CA LYS A 163 1.01 20.42 -20.40
C LYS A 163 -0.26 20.71 -19.62
N GLU A 164 -0.66 21.97 -19.62
CA GLU A 164 -1.96 22.39 -19.11
C GLU A 164 -3.13 21.74 -19.87
N ILE A 165 -4.27 21.64 -19.20
CA ILE A 165 -5.53 21.24 -19.82
C ILE A 165 -5.88 22.25 -20.92
N THR A 166 -6.20 21.76 -22.11
CA THR A 166 -6.49 22.59 -23.29
C THR A 166 -7.91 22.37 -23.77
N VAL A 167 -8.48 23.31 -24.52
CA VAL A 167 -9.85 23.21 -25.03
C VAL A 167 -9.83 22.93 -26.53
N ASN A 168 -10.67 21.99 -26.99
CA ASN A 168 -10.82 21.67 -28.40
C ASN A 168 -11.81 22.61 -29.12
N SER A 169 -11.95 22.48 -30.43
CA SER A 169 -12.84 23.33 -31.24
C SER A 169 -14.34 23.18 -30.91
N SER A 170 -14.72 22.14 -30.17
CA SER A 170 -16.09 21.90 -29.69
C SER A 170 -16.31 22.38 -28.26
N GLY A 171 -15.34 23.06 -27.64
CA GLY A 171 -15.44 23.57 -26.27
C GLY A 171 -15.11 22.56 -25.17
N ASN A 172 -14.84 21.30 -25.51
CA ASN A 172 -14.49 20.26 -24.53
C ASN A 172 -13.00 20.35 -24.17
N GLN A 173 -12.69 20.14 -22.89
CA GLN A 173 -11.32 20.02 -22.42
C GLN A 173 -10.66 18.72 -22.89
N ILE A 174 -9.35 18.79 -23.12
CA ILE A 174 -8.47 17.68 -23.50
C ILE A 174 -7.50 17.46 -22.34
N ARG A 175 -7.54 16.26 -21.76
CA ARG A 175 -6.62 15.83 -20.71
C ARG A 175 -5.19 15.75 -21.23
N PRO A 176 -4.19 16.25 -20.47
CA PRO A 176 -2.79 16.05 -20.81
C PRO A 176 -2.34 14.60 -20.60
N ALA A 177 -1.32 14.17 -21.35
CA ALA A 177 -0.62 12.93 -21.04
C ALA A 177 0.17 13.07 -19.73
N GLN A 178 0.37 11.96 -19.01
CA GLN A 178 1.31 11.94 -17.89
C GLN A 178 2.72 11.66 -18.41
N VAL A 179 3.69 12.45 -17.95
CA VAL A 179 5.11 12.24 -18.23
C VAL A 179 5.86 12.10 -16.91
N GLN A 180 6.83 11.20 -16.88
CA GLN A 180 7.68 11.03 -15.73
C GLN A 180 8.61 12.23 -15.60
N GLN A 181 8.71 12.77 -14.40
CA GLN A 181 9.68 13.78 -14.04
C GLN A 181 10.76 13.14 -13.16
N SER A 182 12.02 13.40 -13.47
CA SER A 182 13.09 13.05 -12.55
C SER A 182 13.12 14.10 -11.46
N ARG A 183 12.71 13.76 -10.24
CA ARG A 183 12.72 14.65 -9.07
C ARG A 183 13.24 13.85 -7.88
N TRP A 184 14.07 14.46 -7.05
CA TRP A 184 14.51 13.83 -5.81
C TRP A 184 13.36 13.66 -4.83
N CYS A 185 13.25 12.47 -4.27
CA CYS A 185 12.29 12.09 -3.25
C CYS A 185 12.98 11.25 -2.18
N GLU A 186 12.47 11.36 -0.95
CA GLU A 186 12.86 10.53 0.19
C GLU A 186 11.66 9.66 0.55
N THR A 187 11.89 8.37 0.78
CA THR A 187 10.84 7.44 1.18
C THR A 187 11.41 6.33 2.02
N ASP A 188 10.69 6.04 3.09
CA ASP A 188 10.77 4.78 3.79
C ASP A 188 10.39 3.60 2.87
N LEU A 189 11.00 2.45 3.11
CA LEU A 189 10.56 1.19 2.52
C LEU A 189 9.27 0.74 3.20
N ASN A 190 8.18 0.85 2.46
CA ASN A 190 6.84 0.52 2.96
C ASN A 190 6.38 -0.87 2.52
N ASP A 191 5.39 -1.42 3.22
CA ASP A 191 4.79 -2.71 2.90
C ASP A 191 4.04 -2.65 1.55
N PRO A 192 4.52 -3.31 0.48
CA PRO A 192 3.86 -3.25 -0.83
C PRO A 192 2.45 -3.84 -0.83
N ASP A 193 2.11 -4.64 0.20
CA ASP A 193 0.78 -5.19 0.39
C ASP A 193 -0.21 -4.22 1.03
N GLY A 194 0.23 -3.06 1.52
CA GLY A 194 -0.68 -2.07 2.10
C GLY A 194 -1.45 -2.60 3.30
N LEU A 195 -0.76 -3.31 4.21
CA LEU A 195 -1.34 -3.77 5.48
C LEU A 195 -0.83 -2.99 6.69
N TYR A 196 0.25 -2.24 6.54
CA TYR A 196 0.90 -1.46 7.59
C TYR A 196 0.92 0.02 7.22
N ASN A 197 0.58 0.88 8.18
CA ASN A 197 0.69 2.33 8.02
C ASN A 197 2.15 2.79 8.16
N ASP A 198 2.91 2.10 9.00
CA ASP A 198 4.30 2.43 9.27
C ASP A 198 5.26 1.72 8.31
N PRO A 199 6.47 2.27 8.13
CA PRO A 199 7.55 1.63 7.39
C PRO A 199 7.84 0.20 7.82
N LEU A 200 8.38 -0.59 6.90
CA LEU A 200 8.88 -1.92 7.21
C LEU A 200 9.97 -1.86 8.28
N LEU A 201 9.93 -2.85 9.16
CA LEU A 201 10.85 -3.01 10.27
C LEU A 201 11.90 -4.06 9.93
N PHE A 202 13.14 -3.79 10.26
CA PHE A 202 14.31 -4.66 10.08
C PHE A 202 15.07 -4.74 11.39
N TYR A 203 15.04 -5.92 12.02
CA TYR A 203 15.89 -6.23 13.16
C TYR A 203 17.32 -6.49 12.69
N LEU A 204 18.26 -5.69 13.20
CA LEU A 204 19.69 -5.79 12.87
C LEU A 204 20.48 -5.94 14.16
N GLU A 205 21.50 -6.80 14.14
CA GLU A 205 22.41 -6.95 15.26
C GLU A 205 23.52 -5.89 15.20
N LYS A 206 24.12 -5.60 16.36
CA LYS A 206 25.34 -4.79 16.37
C LYS A 206 26.44 -5.52 15.62
N GLY A 207 26.95 -4.91 14.56
CA GLY A 207 28.01 -5.49 13.78
C GLY A 207 28.01 -5.00 12.35
N THR A 208 28.77 -5.70 11.52
CA THR A 208 28.80 -5.45 10.09
C THR A 208 27.79 -6.37 9.42
N HIS A 209 26.91 -5.80 8.59
CA HIS A 209 25.95 -6.52 7.76
C HIS A 209 26.17 -6.23 6.27
N GLU A 210 25.85 -7.21 5.42
CA GLU A 210 25.74 -7.01 3.97
C GLU A 210 24.27 -6.81 3.59
N ILE A 211 23.94 -5.63 3.07
CA ILE A 211 22.60 -5.27 2.63
C ILE A 211 22.59 -5.28 1.11
N THR A 212 21.80 -6.17 0.51
CA THR A 212 21.79 -6.38 -0.94
C THR A 212 20.42 -6.06 -1.52
N PHE A 213 20.41 -5.17 -2.51
CA PHE A 213 19.27 -4.82 -3.35
C PHE A 213 19.42 -5.54 -4.69
N GLU A 214 18.47 -6.37 -5.07
CA GLU A 214 18.43 -7.01 -6.38
C GLU A 214 17.16 -6.57 -7.12
N ALA A 215 17.34 -5.82 -8.21
CA ALA A 215 16.21 -5.26 -8.92
C ALA A 215 15.69 -6.18 -10.01
N SER A 216 14.37 -6.26 -10.10
CA SER A 216 13.67 -6.72 -11.30
C SER A 216 13.31 -5.55 -12.21
N ARG A 217 13.15 -4.33 -11.64
CA ARG A 217 12.91 -3.07 -12.34
C ARG A 217 13.49 -1.89 -11.54
N ALA A 218 14.75 -1.48 -11.71
CA ALA A 218 15.30 -0.32 -10.97
C ALA A 218 15.00 1.04 -11.63
N PHE A 219 15.86 1.44 -12.57
CA PHE A 219 15.84 2.77 -13.21
C PHE A 219 15.72 3.94 -12.23
N ILE A 220 16.71 4.08 -11.35
CA ILE A 220 16.82 5.16 -10.34
C ILE A 220 18.22 5.76 -10.27
N ALA A 221 18.31 7.01 -9.85
CA ALA A 221 19.49 7.60 -9.26
C ALA A 221 19.34 7.53 -7.73
N LEU A 222 20.23 6.85 -7.03
CA LEU A 222 20.20 6.69 -5.58
C LEU A 222 21.25 7.60 -4.95
N GLU A 223 20.88 8.42 -3.96
CA GLU A 223 21.81 9.27 -3.20
C GLU A 223 22.33 8.53 -1.96
N TYR A 224 21.41 8.03 -1.14
CA TYR A 224 21.76 7.36 0.11
C TYR A 224 20.75 6.27 0.50
N ILE A 225 21.18 5.42 1.42
CA ILE A 225 20.36 4.48 2.19
C ILE A 225 20.55 4.86 3.66
N LYS A 226 19.45 5.14 4.35
CA LYS A 226 19.44 5.57 5.76
C LYS A 226 18.73 4.52 6.59
N PHE A 227 19.41 3.99 7.59
CA PHE A 227 18.81 3.14 8.62
C PHE A 227 18.50 4.03 9.82
N HIS A 228 17.24 4.10 10.23
CA HIS A 228 16.80 4.96 11.32
C HIS A 228 15.67 4.31 12.10
N CYS A 229 15.12 5.02 13.08
CA CYS A 229 13.84 4.68 13.67
C CYS A 229 12.83 5.74 13.23
N LYS A 230 11.60 5.33 12.90
CA LYS A 230 10.51 6.30 12.70
C LYS A 230 10.29 7.06 14.00
N GLU A 231 10.43 8.38 13.95
CA GLU A 231 10.12 9.23 15.09
C GLU A 231 8.60 9.29 15.31
N ALA A 232 8.19 9.30 16.58
CA ALA A 232 6.78 9.45 16.91
C ALA A 232 6.34 10.89 16.59
N VAL A 233 5.39 11.04 15.67
CA VAL A 233 4.77 12.32 15.37
C VAL A 233 3.96 12.76 16.59
N PRO A 234 4.17 13.98 17.13
CA PRO A 234 3.42 14.45 18.30
C PRO A 234 1.93 14.57 17.99
N SER A 235 1.09 14.38 18.99
CA SER A 235 -0.35 14.63 18.86
C SER A 235 -0.63 16.11 18.71
N TYR A 236 -1.73 16.47 18.04
CA TYR A 236 -2.12 17.86 17.91
C TYR A 236 -2.27 18.51 19.29
N LYS A 237 -2.80 17.78 20.27
CA LYS A 237 -2.93 18.23 21.66
C LYS A 237 -1.61 18.69 22.28
N GLU A 238 -0.48 18.08 21.91
CA GLU A 238 0.85 18.44 22.43
C GLU A 238 1.43 19.70 21.78
N ILE A 239 1.13 19.93 20.49
CA ILE A 239 1.68 21.04 19.70
C ILE A 239 0.67 22.15 19.39
N LYS A 240 -0.55 22.04 19.94
CA LYS A 240 -1.65 22.93 19.63
C LYS A 240 -1.31 24.39 19.94
N PRO A 241 -1.52 25.31 18.98
CA PRO A 241 -1.35 26.75 19.22
C PRO A 241 -2.38 27.29 20.21
N SER A 242 -2.04 28.41 20.84
CA SER A 242 -3.00 29.13 21.68
C SER A 242 -4.15 29.70 20.85
N VAL A 243 -5.32 29.87 21.48
CA VAL A 243 -6.49 30.50 20.85
C VAL A 243 -6.16 31.92 20.33
N SER A 244 -5.25 32.64 20.99
CA SER A 244 -4.78 33.95 20.53
C SER A 244 -3.93 33.89 19.26
N GLU A 245 -3.11 32.85 19.08
CA GLU A 245 -2.32 32.65 17.86
C GLU A 245 -3.23 32.26 16.70
N ILE A 246 -4.18 31.35 16.93
CA ILE A 246 -5.18 30.96 15.93
C ILE A 246 -5.96 32.20 15.45
N ASN A 247 -6.55 32.96 16.38
CA ASN A 247 -7.33 34.16 16.07
C ASN A 247 -6.47 35.35 15.59
N GLY A 248 -5.15 35.26 15.70
CA GLY A 248 -4.20 36.25 15.17
C GLY A 248 -3.93 36.10 13.68
N THR A 249 -4.26 34.96 13.09
CA THR A 249 -4.12 34.69 11.66
C THR A 249 -5.05 35.58 10.84
N ALA A 250 -4.53 36.23 9.80
CA ALA A 250 -5.35 37.11 8.99
C ALA A 250 -6.40 36.31 8.19
N SER A 251 -7.58 36.92 8.02
CA SER A 251 -8.69 36.34 7.27
C SER A 251 -8.25 35.90 5.87
N THR A 252 -8.32 34.60 5.62
CA THR A 252 -7.81 33.96 4.40
C THR A 252 -8.68 32.76 4.03
N LEU A 253 -9.01 32.64 2.75
CA LEU A 253 -9.56 31.43 2.15
C LEU A 253 -8.89 31.24 0.79
N ILE A 254 -8.14 30.16 0.63
CA ILE A 254 -7.46 29.78 -0.60
C ILE A 254 -8.05 28.46 -1.06
N ARG A 255 -8.33 28.33 -2.36
CA ARG A 255 -8.76 27.08 -2.99
C ARG A 255 -7.71 26.62 -3.99
N ILE A 256 -7.47 25.32 -4.00
CA ILE A 256 -6.67 24.60 -4.99
C ILE A 256 -7.55 23.53 -5.61
N GLU A 257 -7.74 23.57 -6.93
CA GLU A 257 -8.55 22.57 -7.63
C GLU A 257 -7.83 21.21 -7.64
N GLY A 258 -8.60 20.13 -7.55
CA GLY A 258 -8.10 18.77 -7.40
C GLY A 258 -7.31 18.31 -8.62
N GLU A 259 -7.81 18.61 -9.82
CA GLU A 259 -7.14 18.32 -11.10
C GLU A 259 -5.79 19.04 -11.29
N ASP A 260 -5.56 20.14 -10.56
CA ASP A 260 -4.34 20.96 -10.62
C ASP A 260 -3.20 20.37 -9.74
N ALA A 261 -3.19 19.05 -9.58
CA ALA A 261 -2.14 18.33 -8.87
C ALA A 261 -0.77 18.53 -9.53
N ALA A 262 0.20 19.01 -8.74
CA ALA A 262 1.56 19.32 -9.15
C ALA A 262 2.38 18.04 -9.41
N PHE A 263 2.31 17.07 -8.50
CA PHE A 263 3.06 15.80 -8.59
C PHE A 263 2.18 14.62 -8.25
N LYS A 264 2.42 13.48 -8.92
CA LYS A 264 1.78 12.21 -8.60
C LYS A 264 2.79 11.08 -8.54
N SER A 265 2.52 10.10 -7.69
CA SER A 265 3.39 8.95 -7.48
C SER A 265 3.25 7.84 -8.54
N ASP A 266 2.22 7.92 -9.38
CA ASP A 266 1.88 6.92 -10.40
C ASP A 266 1.24 7.57 -11.64
N SER A 267 1.58 7.06 -12.84
CA SER A 267 1.07 7.55 -14.13
C SER A 267 -0.44 7.45 -14.32
N THR A 268 -1.11 6.63 -13.51
CA THR A 268 -2.58 6.44 -13.54
C THR A 268 -3.32 7.56 -12.82
N LEU A 269 -2.63 8.36 -12.00
CA LEU A 269 -3.18 9.47 -11.22
C LEU A 269 -3.28 10.74 -12.09
N TYR A 270 -4.19 10.70 -13.06
CA TYR A 270 -4.47 11.83 -13.94
C TYR A 270 -5.83 12.48 -13.63
N PRO A 271 -6.05 13.74 -14.05
CA PRO A 271 -7.34 14.41 -13.93
C PRO A 271 -8.52 13.61 -14.50
N THR A 272 -9.61 13.56 -13.75
CA THR A 272 -10.88 12.95 -14.09
C THR A 272 -11.98 14.01 -14.14
N SER A 273 -13.22 13.58 -14.34
CA SER A 273 -14.34 14.51 -14.48
C SER A 273 -15.61 13.96 -13.86
N ASP A 274 -16.28 14.76 -13.03
CA ASP A 274 -17.70 14.62 -12.70
C ASP A 274 -18.52 15.66 -13.48
N ASN A 275 -18.99 15.27 -14.67
CA ASN A 275 -19.88 16.11 -15.48
C ASN A 275 -21.37 15.91 -15.13
N ALA A 276 -21.67 15.02 -14.17
CA ALA A 276 -23.05 14.76 -13.76
C ALA A 276 -23.48 15.66 -12.60
N SER A 277 -22.52 16.23 -11.87
CA SER A 277 -22.74 17.08 -10.72
C SER A 277 -22.33 18.52 -11.00
N TYR A 278 -23.27 19.47 -10.89
CA TYR A 278 -22.96 20.90 -10.95
C TYR A 278 -22.21 21.40 -9.71
N LEU A 279 -22.09 20.55 -8.67
CA LEU A 279 -21.38 20.87 -7.44
C LEU A 279 -19.87 20.68 -7.56
N ALA A 280 -19.37 19.99 -8.60
CA ALA A 280 -17.93 19.90 -8.87
C ALA A 280 -17.42 21.22 -9.47
N SER A 281 -16.16 21.57 -9.18
CA SER A 281 -15.50 22.82 -9.58
C SER A 281 -14.30 22.50 -10.46
N PRO A 282 -14.21 23.05 -11.67
CA PRO A 282 -15.24 23.80 -12.38
C PRO A 282 -16.39 22.91 -12.90
N ALA A 283 -17.55 23.51 -13.18
CA ALA A 283 -18.67 22.83 -13.87
C ALA A 283 -19.08 23.57 -15.15
N ASP A 284 -19.26 22.83 -16.24
CA ASP A 284 -19.86 23.32 -17.48
C ASP A 284 -20.92 22.32 -17.97
N PRO A 285 -22.22 22.69 -18.03
CA PRO A 285 -23.28 21.76 -18.45
C PRO A 285 -23.27 21.46 -19.95
N GLY A 286 -22.56 22.24 -20.76
CA GLY A 286 -22.48 22.09 -22.21
C GLY A 286 -21.21 21.39 -22.70
N HIS A 287 -20.19 21.26 -21.86
CA HIS A 287 -18.86 20.78 -22.25
C HIS A 287 -18.26 19.84 -21.21
N LEU A 288 -17.43 18.91 -21.68
CA LEU A 288 -16.57 18.10 -20.81
C LEU A 288 -15.50 18.99 -20.17
N VAL A 289 -15.48 19.02 -18.83
CA VAL A 289 -14.43 19.65 -18.02
C VAL A 289 -13.82 18.61 -17.09
N TYR A 290 -12.50 18.66 -16.91
CA TYR A 290 -11.81 17.94 -15.86
C TYR A 290 -11.83 18.82 -14.61
N ASN A 291 -12.38 18.27 -13.53
CA ASN A 291 -12.75 18.99 -12.32
C ASN A 291 -12.59 18.11 -11.07
N THR A 292 -11.92 16.98 -11.24
CA THR A 292 -11.68 16.03 -10.16
C THR A 292 -10.36 15.33 -10.39
N ILE A 293 -9.82 14.72 -9.34
CA ILE A 293 -8.74 13.73 -9.44
C ILE A 293 -9.00 12.56 -8.49
N GLY A 294 -8.50 11.39 -8.83
CA GLY A 294 -8.78 10.16 -8.09
C GLY A 294 -10.05 9.46 -8.57
N ASP A 295 -10.82 8.89 -7.65
CA ASP A 295 -11.85 7.86 -7.84
C ASP A 295 -11.21 6.46 -7.99
N ASN A 296 -11.53 5.68 -9.02
CA ASN A 296 -10.97 4.33 -9.20
C ASN A 296 -9.46 4.30 -9.51
N ASN A 297 -8.85 5.41 -9.95
CA ASN A 297 -7.43 5.44 -10.30
C ASN A 297 -6.51 5.80 -9.12
N TRP A 298 -7.06 6.21 -7.97
CA TRP A 298 -6.28 6.51 -6.76
C TRP A 298 -6.76 5.68 -5.58
N GLN A 299 -6.20 4.47 -5.48
CA GLN A 299 -6.67 3.45 -4.54
C GLN A 299 -5.58 2.56 -3.97
N LYS A 300 -4.38 2.51 -4.56
CA LYS A 300 -3.33 1.61 -4.08
C LYS A 300 -2.56 2.26 -2.94
N ALA A 301 -2.12 1.44 -1.98
CA ALA A 301 -1.34 1.91 -0.85
C ALA A 301 -0.10 2.67 -1.33
N PHE A 302 0.24 3.73 -0.60
CA PHE A 302 1.32 4.67 -0.86
C PHE A 302 1.20 5.44 -2.18
N GLN A 303 0.06 5.37 -2.88
CA GLN A 303 -0.19 6.31 -3.96
C GLN A 303 -0.41 7.71 -3.39
N THR A 304 0.37 8.67 -3.89
CA THR A 304 0.43 10.03 -3.37
C THR A 304 0.15 11.03 -4.47
N ILE A 305 -0.69 12.00 -4.15
CA ILE A 305 -0.93 13.19 -4.98
C ILE A 305 -0.51 14.41 -4.15
N THR A 306 0.24 15.30 -4.78
CA THR A 306 0.76 16.52 -4.16
C THR A 306 0.26 17.74 -4.93
N TRP A 307 -0.26 18.71 -4.18
CA TRP A 307 -0.67 20.02 -4.66
C TRP A 307 0.29 21.08 -4.13
N GLU A 308 0.45 22.17 -4.88
CA GLU A 308 1.27 23.31 -4.50
C GLU A 308 0.37 24.51 -4.21
N ILE A 309 0.66 25.19 -3.10
CA ILE A 309 0.19 26.55 -2.80
C ILE A 309 1.29 27.48 -3.34
N PRO A 310 1.03 28.24 -4.42
CA PRO A 310 2.06 29.06 -5.03
C PRO A 310 2.62 30.12 -4.08
N ALA A 311 3.90 30.45 -4.29
CA ALA A 311 4.59 31.47 -3.49
C ALA A 311 3.82 32.79 -3.46
N GLY A 312 3.56 33.26 -2.25
CA GLY A 312 2.86 34.50 -2.01
C GLY A 312 1.34 34.40 -2.00
N GLU A 313 0.71 33.23 -2.15
CA GLU A 313 -0.73 33.07 -1.87
C GLU A 313 -1.04 33.20 -0.37
N ILE A 314 -0.20 32.61 0.49
CA ILE A 314 -0.22 32.89 1.93
C ILE A 314 0.31 34.31 2.17
N LYS A 315 -0.57 35.22 2.61
CA LYS A 315 -0.26 36.64 2.79
C LYS A 315 0.23 37.00 4.19
N SER A 316 0.01 36.14 5.18
CA SER A 316 0.43 36.34 6.57
C SER A 316 0.84 35.02 7.18
N ASP A 317 1.92 35.01 7.93
CA ASP A 317 2.26 33.90 8.82
C ASP A 317 1.08 33.61 9.74
N GLY A 318 0.75 32.33 9.92
CA GLY A 318 -0.34 31.99 10.82
C GLY A 318 -0.77 30.54 10.77
N TRP A 319 -1.87 30.28 11.47
CA TRP A 319 -2.45 28.96 11.70
C TRP A 319 -3.71 28.78 10.87
N TYR A 320 -3.66 27.79 9.99
CA TYR A 320 -4.68 27.53 8.97
C TYR A 320 -5.30 26.15 9.16
N ARG A 321 -6.56 26.00 8.78
CA ARG A 321 -7.28 24.71 8.71
C ARG A 321 -7.42 24.25 7.27
N LEU A 322 -7.41 22.94 7.05
CA LEU A 322 -7.65 22.32 5.75
C LEU A 322 -9.09 21.82 5.65
N GLY A 323 -9.73 22.08 4.51
CA GLY A 323 -11.03 21.54 4.15
C GLY A 323 -10.92 20.87 2.78
N ILE A 324 -11.26 19.59 2.70
CA ILE A 324 -11.07 18.80 1.48
C ILE A 324 -12.45 18.40 0.98
N LYS A 325 -12.85 18.91 -0.19
CA LYS A 325 -14.07 18.46 -0.84
C LYS A 325 -13.79 17.17 -1.58
N ALA A 326 -14.29 16.08 -1.02
CA ALA A 326 -13.99 14.74 -1.49
C ALA A 326 -15.23 13.84 -1.50
N ARG A 327 -15.10 12.70 -2.18
CA ARG A 327 -16.11 11.65 -2.22
C ARG A 327 -15.44 10.27 -2.21
N GLN A 328 -15.98 9.38 -1.39
CA GLN A 328 -15.64 7.97 -1.34
C GLN A 328 -16.93 7.17 -1.55
N ARG A 329 -17.11 6.54 -2.71
CA ARG A 329 -18.37 5.85 -3.05
C ARG A 329 -18.25 4.36 -3.29
N TYR A 330 -17.12 3.78 -2.87
CA TYR A 330 -16.78 2.38 -3.16
C TYR A 330 -16.93 1.49 -1.93
N MET A 331 -16.34 1.91 -0.82
CA MET A 331 -16.19 1.06 0.36
C MET A 331 -17.30 1.33 1.34
N ARG A 332 -18.50 0.83 1.01
CA ARG A 332 -19.68 1.00 1.87
C ARG A 332 -19.41 0.51 3.29
N GLY A 333 -19.68 1.38 4.26
CA GLY A 333 -19.47 1.10 5.68
C GLY A 333 -18.03 1.30 6.15
N PHE A 334 -17.07 1.55 5.27
CA PHE A 334 -15.68 1.83 5.61
C PHE A 334 -15.28 3.25 5.23
N ASN A 335 -14.06 3.61 5.62
CA ASN A 335 -13.42 4.85 5.27
C ASN A 335 -12.24 4.57 4.35
N SER A 336 -11.97 5.50 3.44
CA SER A 336 -10.65 5.63 2.81
C SER A 336 -9.76 6.47 3.72
N ALA A 337 -8.50 6.10 3.90
CA ALA A 337 -7.58 6.80 4.78
C ALA A 337 -6.46 7.51 3.99
N ARG A 338 -6.09 8.70 4.44
CA ARG A 338 -4.93 9.43 3.92
C ARG A 338 -3.99 9.85 5.03
N ARG A 339 -2.70 9.62 4.83
CA ARG A 339 -1.66 10.39 5.51
C ARG A 339 -1.53 11.72 4.79
N ILE A 340 -1.56 12.82 5.53
CA ILE A 340 -1.43 14.17 4.99
C ILE A 340 -0.12 14.78 5.48
N SER A 341 0.71 15.24 4.55
CA SER A 341 1.91 16.01 4.87
C SER A 341 1.84 17.42 4.29
N ILE A 342 2.44 18.36 5.03
CA ILE A 342 2.65 19.75 4.64
C ILE A 342 4.16 19.94 4.52
N ASP A 343 4.63 20.40 3.36
CA ASP A 343 6.07 20.59 3.10
C ASP A 343 6.94 19.35 3.36
N GLY A 344 6.37 18.17 3.13
CA GLY A 344 7.04 16.88 3.31
C GLY A 344 6.94 16.31 4.74
N GLU A 345 6.41 17.04 5.70
CA GLU A 345 6.29 16.60 7.09
C GLU A 345 4.82 16.36 7.49
N VAL A 346 4.57 15.31 8.28
CA VAL A 346 3.25 15.06 8.88
C VAL A 346 3.09 16.00 10.08
N PRO A 347 2.14 16.96 10.08
CA PRO A 347 2.09 17.99 11.11
C PRO A 347 1.82 17.47 12.53
N CYS A 348 0.98 16.44 12.66
CA CYS A 348 0.63 15.80 13.93
C CYS A 348 0.14 14.37 13.70
N SER A 349 0.04 13.57 14.76
CA SER A 349 -0.37 12.16 14.69
C SER A 349 -1.74 11.94 14.02
N GLU A 350 -2.65 12.90 14.13
CA GLU A 350 -3.99 12.84 13.53
C GLU A 350 -3.93 12.94 12.01
N PHE A 351 -2.87 13.52 11.45
CA PHE A 351 -2.62 13.58 10.01
C PHE A 351 -2.03 12.29 9.45
N GLU A 352 -1.64 11.32 10.29
CA GLU A 352 -1.22 9.97 9.83
C GLU A 352 -2.41 9.16 9.27
N ASN A 353 -3.64 9.49 9.67
CA ASN A 353 -4.84 8.71 9.31
C ASN A 353 -6.10 9.60 9.24
N VAL A 354 -6.17 10.48 8.24
CA VAL A 354 -7.38 11.27 7.95
C VAL A 354 -8.40 10.39 7.23
N ARG A 355 -9.59 10.24 7.83
CA ARG A 355 -10.67 9.35 7.36
C ARG A 355 -11.63 10.06 6.41
N PHE A 356 -11.91 9.42 5.29
CA PHE A 356 -12.90 9.81 4.28
C PHE A 356 -13.99 8.75 4.22
N GLY A 357 -15.14 9.04 4.83
CA GLY A 357 -16.24 8.09 4.94
C GLY A 357 -17.00 7.88 3.64
N TYR A 358 -17.68 6.73 3.55
CA TYR A 358 -18.53 6.42 2.41
C TYR A 358 -19.69 7.41 2.25
N ASP A 359 -19.80 8.02 1.07
CA ASP A 359 -20.95 8.80 0.61
C ASP A 359 -21.01 8.84 -0.91
N ASN A 360 -22.22 8.84 -1.48
CA ASN A 360 -22.38 9.02 -2.93
C ASN A 360 -22.31 10.50 -3.34
N ASP A 361 -22.54 11.41 -2.39
CA ASP A 361 -22.44 12.85 -2.58
C ASP A 361 -21.03 13.37 -2.22
N TRP A 362 -20.75 14.61 -2.63
CA TRP A 362 -19.58 15.33 -2.16
C TRP A 362 -19.69 15.67 -0.67
N GLN A 363 -18.56 15.58 0.03
CA GLN A 363 -18.42 15.90 1.44
C GLN A 363 -17.26 16.86 1.65
N ASN A 364 -17.37 17.77 2.63
CA ASN A 364 -16.22 18.50 3.13
C ASN A 364 -15.63 17.74 4.31
N VAL A 365 -14.46 17.17 4.10
CA VAL A 365 -13.67 16.51 5.14
C VAL A 365 -12.71 17.53 5.72
N ILE A 366 -12.86 17.80 7.02
CA ILE A 366 -12.01 18.71 7.78
C ILE A 366 -11.26 17.84 8.80
N PRO A 367 -9.91 17.76 8.75
CA PRO A 367 -9.14 17.04 9.76
C PRO A 367 -9.43 17.57 11.16
N ARG A 368 -9.76 16.65 12.06
CA ARG A 368 -10.15 16.92 13.45
C ARG A 368 -9.51 15.91 14.38
N THR A 369 -9.33 16.33 15.62
CA THR A 369 -9.03 15.40 16.72
C THR A 369 -10.22 14.47 16.99
N ASP A 370 -9.99 13.37 17.70
CA ASP A 370 -11.07 12.44 18.11
C ASP A 370 -12.17 13.12 18.95
N ASP A 371 -11.83 14.20 19.68
CA ASP A 371 -12.76 15.01 20.46
C ASP A 371 -13.58 15.99 19.59
N GLY A 372 -13.32 16.02 18.27
CA GLY A 372 -14.03 16.84 17.29
C GLY A 372 -13.51 18.26 17.11
N GLU A 373 -12.33 18.58 17.65
CA GLU A 373 -11.68 19.88 17.48
C GLU A 373 -10.94 19.98 16.14
N ASP A 374 -11.15 21.09 15.40
CA ASP A 374 -10.43 21.41 14.17
C ASP A 374 -8.91 21.48 14.42
N ILE A 375 -8.13 20.88 13.51
CA ILE A 375 -6.67 20.92 13.56
C ILE A 375 -6.15 22.07 12.71
N TYR A 376 -5.20 22.81 13.25
CA TYR A 376 -4.53 23.92 12.58
C TYR A 376 -3.07 23.60 12.29
N VAL A 377 -2.61 23.96 11.08
CA VAL A 377 -1.21 23.85 10.62
C VAL A 377 -0.63 25.25 10.43
N TYR A 378 0.65 25.42 10.70
CA TYR A 378 1.33 26.71 10.53
C TYR A 378 1.86 26.86 9.10
N LEU A 379 1.57 27.99 8.45
CA LEU A 379 2.09 28.32 7.12
C LEU A 379 2.78 29.69 7.15
N THR A 380 3.89 29.83 6.42
CA THR A 380 4.68 31.06 6.32
C THR A 380 4.19 31.91 5.15
N ALA A 381 4.22 33.24 5.32
CA ALA A 381 3.85 34.15 4.25
C ALA A 381 4.93 34.23 3.18
N GLY A 382 4.50 34.35 1.92
CA GLY A 382 5.41 34.62 0.80
C GLY A 382 6.12 33.38 0.23
N GLU A 383 6.14 32.27 0.95
CA GLU A 383 6.75 31.01 0.52
C GLU A 383 5.72 30.15 -0.23
N ALA A 384 6.22 29.22 -1.04
CA ALA A 384 5.40 28.17 -1.63
C ALA A 384 5.30 27.03 -0.62
N HIS A 385 4.13 26.40 -0.55
CA HIS A 385 3.88 25.26 0.33
C HIS A 385 3.34 24.09 -0.47
N THR A 386 3.53 22.88 0.04
CA THR A 386 2.97 21.67 -0.57
C THR A 386 2.02 20.97 0.37
N ILE A 387 0.97 20.39 -0.18
CA ILE A 387 0.04 19.50 0.52
C ILE A 387 0.10 18.17 -0.22
N ALA A 388 0.52 17.11 0.45
CA ALA A 388 0.50 15.76 -0.12
C ALA A 388 -0.47 14.87 0.65
N LEU A 389 -1.30 14.14 -0.09
CA LEU A 389 -2.16 13.10 0.46
C LEU A 389 -1.66 11.76 -0.05
N GLU A 390 -1.30 10.88 0.86
CA GLU A 390 -0.83 9.52 0.61
C GLU A 390 -1.91 8.52 1.03
N ALA A 391 -2.26 7.59 0.15
CA ALA A 391 -3.17 6.49 0.46
C ALA A 391 -2.52 5.54 1.48
N VAL A 392 -3.09 5.43 2.67
CA VAL A 392 -2.61 4.51 3.72
C VAL A 392 -3.68 3.51 4.09
N PRO A 393 -3.32 2.31 4.59
CA PRO A 393 -4.31 1.30 5.00
C PRO A 393 -5.26 1.80 6.10
N GLY A 394 -4.83 2.74 6.94
CA GLY A 394 -5.62 3.28 8.03
C GLY A 394 -5.96 2.22 9.07
N ASP A 395 -7.16 2.32 9.65
CA ASP A 395 -7.58 1.45 10.75
C ASP A 395 -7.89 0.01 10.30
N ILE A 396 -8.21 -0.20 9.02
CA ILE A 396 -8.55 -1.53 8.52
C ILE A 396 -7.33 -2.44 8.38
N GLY A 397 -6.12 -1.88 8.39
CA GLY A 397 -4.88 -2.65 8.29
C GLY A 397 -4.73 -3.73 9.37
N GLU A 398 -4.99 -3.43 10.65
CA GLU A 398 -4.83 -4.41 11.74
C GLU A 398 -5.78 -5.62 11.63
N PRO A 399 -7.09 -5.43 11.38
CA PRO A 399 -7.98 -6.57 11.18
C PRO A 399 -7.57 -7.42 9.97
N MET A 400 -7.05 -6.79 8.91
CA MET A 400 -6.58 -7.51 7.72
C MET A 400 -5.35 -8.37 8.01
N ARG A 401 -4.37 -7.83 8.76
CA ARG A 401 -3.18 -8.59 9.18
C ARG A 401 -3.53 -9.84 9.99
N ARG A 402 -4.50 -9.74 10.89
CA ARG A 402 -4.97 -10.89 11.69
C ARG A 402 -5.77 -11.91 10.87
N LEU A 403 -6.42 -11.46 9.80
CA LEU A 403 -7.26 -12.31 8.96
C LEU A 403 -6.45 -13.13 7.96
N GLU A 404 -5.32 -12.62 7.49
CA GLU A 404 -4.43 -13.31 6.55
C GLU A 404 -3.97 -14.70 7.04
N PRO A 405 -3.34 -14.86 8.22
CA PRO A 405 -2.93 -16.19 8.70
C PRO A 405 -4.13 -17.11 8.94
N VAL A 406 -5.28 -16.56 9.34
CA VAL A 406 -6.52 -17.34 9.48
C VAL A 406 -6.96 -17.92 8.14
N VAL A 407 -6.87 -17.16 7.05
CA VAL A 407 -7.20 -17.63 5.70
C VAL A 407 -6.22 -18.72 5.24
N ASP A 408 -4.94 -18.61 5.60
CA ASP A 408 -3.94 -19.62 5.27
C ASP A 408 -4.18 -20.93 6.02
N GLU A 409 -4.45 -20.88 7.32
CA GLU A 409 -4.85 -22.04 8.13
C GLU A 409 -6.12 -22.71 7.58
N LEU A 410 -7.14 -21.91 7.21
CA LEU A 410 -8.36 -22.41 6.60
C LEU A 410 -8.10 -23.12 5.27
N ASN A 411 -7.21 -22.56 4.44
CA ASN A 411 -6.79 -23.18 3.19
C ASN A 411 -6.02 -24.48 3.41
N GLU A 412 -5.15 -24.54 4.41
CA GLU A 412 -4.44 -25.77 4.80
C GLU A 412 -5.44 -26.86 5.19
N TYR A 413 -6.35 -26.57 6.11
CA TYR A 413 -7.38 -27.52 6.53
C TYR A 413 -8.28 -27.95 5.39
N TYR A 414 -8.68 -27.02 4.52
CA TYR A 414 -9.44 -27.34 3.32
C TYR A 414 -8.71 -28.37 2.43
N ARG A 415 -7.40 -28.19 2.18
CA ARG A 415 -6.58 -29.14 1.41
C ARG A 415 -6.46 -30.50 2.10
N ARG A 416 -6.25 -30.52 3.41
CA ARG A 416 -6.16 -31.77 4.20
C ARG A 416 -7.45 -32.57 4.15
N ILE A 417 -8.61 -31.90 4.29
CA ILE A 417 -9.92 -32.56 4.14
C ILE A 417 -10.09 -33.07 2.70
N LEU A 418 -9.74 -32.26 1.70
CA LEU A 418 -9.84 -32.60 0.28
C LEU A 418 -9.06 -33.88 -0.07
N MET A 419 -7.89 -34.10 0.52
CA MET A 419 -7.10 -35.33 0.33
C MET A 419 -7.80 -36.58 0.85
N ILE A 420 -8.66 -36.45 1.87
CA ILE A 420 -9.41 -37.56 2.47
C ILE A 420 -10.71 -37.81 1.70
N THR A 421 -11.42 -36.74 1.36
CA THR A 421 -12.80 -36.84 0.87
C THR A 421 -12.91 -36.83 -0.65
N GLY A 422 -11.89 -36.31 -1.35
CA GLY A 422 -12.01 -35.87 -2.72
C GLY A 422 -12.84 -34.58 -2.86
N PRO A 423 -12.94 -34.01 -4.07
CA PRO A 423 -13.60 -32.73 -4.32
C PRO A 423 -15.13 -32.79 -4.20
N SER A 424 -15.72 -33.98 -4.25
CA SER A 424 -17.16 -34.21 -4.18
C SER A 424 -17.44 -35.33 -3.18
N PRO A 425 -17.44 -35.04 -1.86
CA PRO A 425 -17.64 -36.05 -0.83
C PRO A 425 -19.01 -36.73 -0.96
N ASP A 426 -19.03 -38.05 -0.86
CA ASP A 426 -20.26 -38.84 -0.87
C ASP A 426 -21.02 -38.69 0.47
N LYS A 427 -22.30 -38.33 0.39
CA LYS A 427 -23.14 -38.03 1.56
C LYS A 427 -23.37 -39.22 2.49
N TYR A 428 -23.21 -40.45 2.00
CA TYR A 428 -23.46 -41.68 2.76
C TYR A 428 -22.17 -42.32 3.29
N THR A 429 -21.02 -41.72 3.00
CA THR A 429 -19.72 -42.20 3.43
C THR A 429 -19.27 -41.47 4.70
N ASP A 430 -18.89 -42.24 5.71
CA ASP A 430 -18.24 -41.71 6.90
C ASP A 430 -16.72 -41.68 6.68
N TYR A 431 -16.22 -40.51 6.29
CA TYR A 431 -14.80 -40.27 6.03
C TYR A 431 -13.95 -40.23 7.30
N ASN A 432 -14.56 -40.19 8.49
CA ASN A 432 -13.85 -40.14 9.77
C ASN A 432 -12.76 -39.03 9.80
N VAL A 433 -13.05 -37.86 9.21
CA VAL A 433 -12.07 -36.76 9.04
C VAL A 433 -11.45 -36.35 10.38
N ASP A 434 -12.24 -36.29 11.43
CA ASP A 434 -11.83 -35.97 12.80
C ASP A 434 -10.94 -37.04 13.44
N ARG A 435 -10.90 -38.26 12.91
CA ARG A 435 -9.96 -39.30 13.35
C ARG A 435 -8.67 -39.29 12.55
N VAL A 436 -8.75 -38.90 11.28
CA VAL A 436 -7.58 -38.75 10.40
C VAL A 436 -6.84 -37.46 10.71
N ILE A 437 -7.56 -36.42 11.13
CA ILE A 437 -7.04 -35.12 11.59
C ILE A 437 -7.56 -34.88 13.02
N PRO A 438 -6.93 -35.49 14.04
CA PRO A 438 -7.40 -35.43 15.43
C PRO A 438 -7.58 -34.02 15.99
N GLU A 439 -6.74 -33.08 15.56
CA GLU A 439 -6.69 -31.69 16.02
C GLU A 439 -7.78 -30.79 15.39
N ILE A 440 -8.40 -31.20 14.27
CA ILE A 440 -9.25 -30.32 13.44
C ILE A 440 -10.37 -29.62 14.20
N THR A 441 -10.95 -30.30 15.20
CA THR A 441 -12.06 -29.74 15.98
C THR A 441 -11.60 -28.70 16.99
N GLY A 442 -10.37 -28.84 17.52
CA GLY A 442 -9.75 -27.84 18.38
C GLY A 442 -9.40 -26.59 17.58
N ASP A 443 -8.75 -26.80 16.44
CA ASP A 443 -8.26 -25.72 15.60
C ASP A 443 -9.41 -24.95 14.93
N PHE A 444 -10.46 -25.64 14.47
CA PHE A 444 -11.67 -24.95 13.97
C PHE A 444 -12.36 -24.11 15.05
N LYS A 445 -12.28 -24.52 16.31
CA LYS A 445 -12.83 -23.75 17.43
C LYS A 445 -11.99 -22.49 17.69
N ASP A 446 -10.67 -22.62 17.64
CA ASP A 446 -9.75 -21.48 17.78
C ASP A 446 -9.92 -20.47 16.64
N ILE A 447 -9.87 -20.95 15.39
CA ILE A 447 -10.08 -20.15 14.18
C ILE A 447 -11.45 -19.43 14.24
N SER A 448 -12.51 -20.13 14.66
CA SER A 448 -13.83 -19.52 14.87
C SER A 448 -13.80 -18.38 15.89
N GLY A 449 -13.05 -18.54 16.98
CA GLY A 449 -12.84 -17.50 17.99
C GLY A 449 -12.15 -16.26 17.41
N ARG A 450 -11.02 -16.46 16.73
CA ARG A 450 -10.26 -15.37 16.07
C ARG A 450 -11.10 -14.63 15.03
N LEU A 451 -11.86 -15.34 14.19
CA LEU A 451 -12.77 -14.73 13.22
C LEU A 451 -13.85 -13.85 13.88
N LYS A 452 -14.37 -14.26 15.06
CA LYS A 452 -15.34 -13.44 15.82
C LYS A 452 -14.71 -12.16 16.35
N GLU A 453 -13.48 -12.22 16.83
CA GLU A 453 -12.74 -11.04 17.31
C GLU A 453 -12.38 -10.09 16.17
N ILE A 454 -11.94 -10.61 15.02
CA ILE A 454 -11.66 -9.83 13.81
C ILE A 454 -12.95 -9.14 13.33
N LYS A 455 -14.06 -9.87 13.24
CA LYS A 455 -15.37 -9.28 12.89
C LYS A 455 -15.74 -8.13 13.82
N LYS A 456 -15.59 -8.33 15.13
CA LYS A 456 -15.89 -7.29 16.12
C LYS A 456 -15.00 -6.05 15.91
N SER A 457 -13.71 -6.24 15.67
CA SER A 457 -12.77 -5.14 15.43
C SER A 457 -13.19 -4.31 14.19
N ILE A 458 -13.64 -4.99 13.13
CA ILE A 458 -14.19 -4.35 11.92
C ILE A 458 -15.49 -3.57 12.24
N GLU A 459 -16.41 -4.16 13.00
CA GLU A 459 -17.67 -3.50 13.39
C GLU A 459 -17.39 -2.24 14.25
N ASP A 460 -16.39 -2.29 15.13
CA ASP A 460 -15.97 -1.16 15.95
C ASP A 460 -15.37 -0.01 15.12
N ILE A 461 -14.59 -0.32 14.07
CA ILE A 461 -14.01 0.68 13.14
C ILE A 461 -15.09 1.33 12.27
N THR A 462 -15.99 0.52 11.73
CA THR A 462 -17.01 0.96 10.77
C THR A 462 -18.19 1.66 11.44
N GLY A 463 -18.44 1.37 12.72
CA GLY A 463 -19.64 1.82 13.43
C GLY A 463 -20.94 1.17 12.94
N PHE A 464 -20.85 0.20 12.02
CA PHE A 464 -21.99 -0.53 11.45
C PHE A 464 -21.90 -2.02 11.76
N THR A 465 -23.06 -2.64 12.00
CA THR A 465 -23.17 -4.09 12.23
C THR A 465 -23.72 -4.80 11.01
N GLY A 466 -23.01 -5.82 10.49
CA GLY A 466 -23.61 -6.98 9.85
C GLY A 466 -23.51 -7.17 8.33
N SER A 467 -23.26 -6.15 7.49
CA SER A 467 -23.14 -6.38 6.03
C SER A 467 -21.70 -6.57 5.55
N GLU A 468 -20.79 -5.86 6.19
CA GLU A 468 -19.43 -5.58 5.74
C GLU A 468 -18.54 -6.80 5.95
N ALA A 469 -18.64 -7.44 7.12
CA ALA A 469 -17.90 -8.65 7.50
C ALA A 469 -18.75 -9.94 7.39
N ALA A 470 -19.81 -9.95 6.58
CA ALA A 470 -20.74 -11.08 6.51
C ALA A 470 -20.07 -12.40 6.05
N GLY A 471 -19.00 -12.33 5.25
CA GLY A 471 -18.21 -13.50 4.84
C GLY A 471 -17.49 -14.18 6.02
N ILE A 472 -16.89 -13.37 6.89
CA ILE A 472 -16.22 -13.81 8.13
C ILE A 472 -17.24 -14.52 9.03
N GLU A 473 -18.44 -13.95 9.16
CA GLU A 473 -19.52 -14.56 9.93
C GLU A 473 -19.98 -15.91 9.39
N ARG A 474 -20.22 -16.01 8.08
CA ARG A 474 -20.57 -17.29 7.46
C ARG A 474 -19.49 -18.35 7.70
N MET A 475 -18.22 -17.96 7.71
CA MET A 475 -17.12 -18.89 7.98
C MET A 475 -17.17 -19.41 9.42
N TYR A 476 -17.16 -18.55 10.44
CA TYR A 476 -17.15 -19.05 11.83
C TYR A 476 -18.40 -19.87 12.17
N VAL A 477 -19.56 -19.56 11.55
CA VAL A 477 -20.79 -20.38 11.72
C VAL A 477 -20.61 -21.78 11.14
N ILE A 478 -19.90 -21.93 10.02
CA ILE A 478 -19.60 -23.25 9.45
C ILE A 478 -18.59 -24.00 10.31
N LEU A 479 -17.54 -23.33 10.79
CA LEU A 479 -16.58 -23.92 11.70
C LEU A 479 -17.25 -24.40 13.00
N ASP A 480 -18.11 -23.59 13.61
CA ASP A 480 -18.88 -23.96 14.80
C ASP A 480 -19.70 -25.24 14.54
N LYS A 481 -20.39 -25.34 13.39
CA LYS A 481 -21.14 -26.55 13.01
C LYS A 481 -20.24 -27.77 12.79
N CYS A 482 -19.05 -27.58 12.25
CA CYS A 482 -18.04 -28.64 12.12
C CYS A 482 -17.57 -29.13 13.49
N THR A 483 -17.34 -28.23 14.45
CA THR A 483 -16.95 -28.63 15.82
C THR A 483 -18.07 -29.34 16.57
N GLU A 484 -19.33 -28.90 16.41
CA GLU A 484 -20.50 -29.54 17.05
C GLU A 484 -20.77 -30.95 16.50
N LYS A 485 -20.56 -31.15 15.20
CA LYS A 485 -20.82 -32.43 14.51
C LYS A 485 -19.69 -32.76 13.53
N PRO A 486 -18.55 -33.28 14.01
CA PRO A 486 -17.36 -33.52 13.17
C PRO A 486 -17.60 -34.46 11.99
N ALA A 487 -18.47 -35.47 12.15
CA ALA A 487 -18.88 -36.37 11.07
C ALA A 487 -19.54 -35.65 9.87
N ARG A 488 -19.95 -34.38 10.01
CA ARG A 488 -20.53 -33.56 8.94
C ARG A 488 -19.51 -32.66 8.23
N ILE A 489 -18.25 -32.61 8.65
CA ILE A 489 -17.20 -31.81 8.00
C ILE A 489 -17.18 -32.01 6.47
N PRO A 490 -17.26 -33.25 5.93
CA PRO A 490 -17.30 -33.45 4.48
C PRO A 490 -18.48 -32.78 3.78
N MET A 491 -19.63 -32.66 4.46
CA MET A 491 -20.83 -32.00 3.90
C MET A 491 -20.66 -30.48 3.76
N TYR A 492 -19.73 -29.88 4.51
CA TYR A 492 -19.45 -28.45 4.50
C TYR A 492 -18.28 -28.06 3.58
N LEU A 493 -17.64 -29.02 2.90
CA LEU A 493 -16.43 -28.77 2.09
C LEU A 493 -16.61 -27.65 1.06
N SER A 494 -17.74 -27.64 0.33
CA SER A 494 -18.04 -26.56 -0.63
C SER A 494 -18.20 -25.22 0.07
N GLN A 495 -18.90 -25.18 1.22
CA GLN A 495 -19.13 -23.94 1.95
C GLN A 495 -17.84 -23.38 2.55
N LEU A 496 -16.93 -24.24 3.02
CA LEU A 496 -15.59 -23.84 3.43
C LEU A 496 -14.85 -23.19 2.27
N LYS A 497 -14.77 -23.85 1.12
CA LYS A 497 -14.12 -23.30 -0.09
C LYS A 497 -14.71 -21.94 -0.50
N ASP A 498 -16.03 -21.87 -0.59
CA ASP A 498 -16.73 -20.67 -1.07
C ASP A 498 -16.57 -19.50 -0.07
N ASN A 499 -16.61 -19.78 1.23
CA ASN A 499 -16.40 -18.76 2.25
C ASN A 499 -14.92 -18.31 2.31
N ILE A 500 -13.95 -19.22 2.15
CA ILE A 500 -12.52 -18.85 2.03
C ILE A 500 -12.35 -17.88 0.85
N ALA A 501 -12.86 -18.24 -0.33
CA ALA A 501 -12.77 -17.41 -1.52
C ALA A 501 -13.44 -16.04 -1.34
N ALA A 502 -14.60 -16.00 -0.66
CA ALA A 502 -15.30 -14.76 -0.35
C ALA A 502 -14.49 -13.86 0.60
N ILE A 503 -13.89 -14.43 1.65
CA ILE A 503 -13.03 -13.69 2.58
C ILE A 503 -11.79 -13.16 1.86
N SER A 504 -11.11 -13.98 1.05
CA SER A 504 -9.94 -13.54 0.28
C SER A 504 -10.28 -12.45 -0.74
N SER A 505 -11.48 -12.47 -1.35
CA SER A 505 -11.91 -11.38 -2.23
C SER A 505 -12.16 -10.10 -1.44
N TRP A 506 -12.87 -10.21 -0.32
CA TRP A 506 -13.12 -9.09 0.57
C TRP A 506 -11.82 -8.43 1.05
N MET A 507 -10.82 -9.22 1.46
CA MET A 507 -9.50 -8.68 1.85
C MET A 507 -8.83 -7.88 0.73
N ARG A 508 -8.94 -8.31 -0.54
CA ARG A 508 -8.38 -7.57 -1.68
C ARG A 508 -9.14 -6.27 -1.94
N ASP A 509 -10.48 -6.32 -1.92
CA ASP A 509 -11.32 -5.18 -2.26
C ASP A 509 -11.22 -4.05 -1.21
N TYR A 510 -11.04 -4.41 0.07
CA TYR A 510 -10.97 -3.45 1.18
C TYR A 510 -9.54 -3.10 1.61
N ARG A 511 -8.54 -3.62 0.90
CA ARG A 511 -7.16 -3.12 0.96
C ARG A 511 -7.00 -1.85 0.15
N ASP A 512 -7.80 -1.71 -0.90
CA ASP A 512 -7.83 -0.50 -1.73
C ASP A 512 -8.41 0.68 -0.93
N GLN A 513 -7.89 1.88 -1.19
CA GLN A 513 -8.21 3.12 -0.51
C GLN A 513 -8.73 4.15 -1.53
N PRO A 514 -9.81 3.90 -2.29
CA PRO A 514 -10.27 4.83 -3.33
C PRO A 514 -10.70 6.17 -2.73
N LEU A 515 -10.37 7.27 -3.39
CA LEU A 515 -10.82 8.62 -3.02
C LEU A 515 -10.86 9.50 -4.26
N GLU A 516 -11.91 10.30 -4.39
CA GLU A 516 -12.04 11.33 -5.41
C GLU A 516 -12.03 12.71 -4.72
N ILE A 517 -11.22 13.64 -5.23
CA ILE A 517 -11.12 15.02 -4.73
C ILE A 517 -11.59 15.97 -5.82
N ASP A 518 -12.42 16.92 -5.41
CA ASP A 518 -12.83 18.08 -6.21
C ASP A 518 -11.85 19.23 -5.97
N TYR A 519 -11.70 19.68 -4.72
CA TYR A 519 -10.73 20.72 -4.35
C TYR A 519 -10.27 20.61 -2.90
N ILE A 520 -9.17 21.32 -2.61
CA ILE A 520 -8.64 21.54 -1.27
C ILE A 520 -8.74 23.03 -0.96
N GLU A 521 -9.29 23.36 0.21
CA GLU A 521 -9.36 24.71 0.75
C GLU A 521 -8.49 24.86 2.00
N ILE A 522 -7.86 26.01 2.12
CA ILE A 522 -7.06 26.43 3.26
C ILE A 522 -7.71 27.69 3.80
N ALA A 523 -8.12 27.65 5.06
CA ALA A 523 -8.86 28.74 5.68
C ALA A 523 -8.24 29.16 7.01
N SER A 524 -8.31 30.45 7.33
CA SER A 524 -8.12 30.94 8.70
C SER A 524 -9.32 30.55 9.58
N ALA A 525 -9.21 30.73 10.89
CA ALA A 525 -10.25 30.32 11.84
C ALA A 525 -11.59 31.06 11.66
N ASP A 526 -11.59 32.27 11.12
CA ASP A 526 -12.78 33.10 10.89
C ASP A 526 -13.43 32.89 9.51
N ALA A 527 -12.73 32.24 8.58
CA ALA A 527 -13.21 32.01 7.23
C ALA A 527 -13.86 30.63 7.11
N GLU A 528 -15.08 30.55 6.57
CA GLU A 528 -15.79 29.28 6.37
C GLU A 528 -15.43 28.60 5.05
N PHE A 529 -15.33 27.27 5.10
CA PHE A 529 -15.18 26.46 3.89
C PHE A 529 -16.43 26.54 3.02
N SER A 530 -16.22 26.40 1.71
CA SER A 530 -17.30 26.47 0.74
C SER A 530 -18.28 25.31 0.92
N PRO A 531 -19.60 25.53 0.85
CA PRO A 531 -20.57 24.49 1.11
C PRO A 531 -20.59 23.42 0.01
N VAL A 532 -20.85 22.17 0.40
CA VAL A 532 -20.96 21.01 -0.53
C VAL A 532 -22.40 20.67 -0.91
N LYS A 533 -23.37 21.39 -0.34
CA LYS A 533 -24.82 21.27 -0.57
C LYS A 533 -25.43 22.68 -0.52
N GLU A 534 -26.60 22.86 -1.14
CA GLU A 534 -27.37 24.12 -1.09
C GLU A 534 -27.74 24.56 0.33
#